data_AF-A0A3D1RW49-F1
#
_entry.id   AF-A0A3D1RW49-F1
#
_cell.length_a   1.000
_cell.length_b   1.000
_cell.length_c   1.000
_cell.angle_alpha   90.00
_cell.angle_beta   90.00
_cell.angle_gamma   90.00
#
_symmetry.space_group_name_H-M   'P 1'
#
loop_
_entity.id
_entity.type
_entity.pdbx_description
1 polymer ?
#
loop_
_entity_poly.entity_id
_entity_poly.type
_entity_poly.pdbx_seq_one_letter_code
_entity_poly.pdbx_strand_id
1 'polypeptide(L)'
;MANIKLRCGKYQVQIRRKGYPDVYRTFTNQSVAKKWIKATEADMERQLFQPISGLTLKDILDRYQQVIMASHKSPTTSEIYRLKRLERDLGSVPLEHLTPAKISTYRDNRLQSVSGASVKR
;
A
#
# COMPACT_ATOMS: atom_id res chain seq x y z
N MET A 1 2.90 5.41 -24.25
CA MET A 1 2.43 6.74 -24.67
C MET A 1 1.66 7.38 -23.53
N ALA A 2 2.08 8.56 -23.10
CA ALA A 2 1.42 9.35 -22.07
C ALA A 2 0.59 10.49 -22.67
N ASN A 3 -0.58 10.78 -22.10
CA ASN A 3 -1.48 11.85 -22.51
C ASN A 3 -1.82 12.72 -21.30
N ILE A 4 -1.82 14.05 -21.46
CA ILE A 4 -2.26 15.01 -20.44
C ILE A 4 -3.49 15.75 -20.98
N LYS A 5 -4.59 15.71 -20.23
CA LYS A 5 -5.83 16.44 -20.51
C LYS A 5 -6.14 17.41 -19.37
N LEU A 6 -6.54 18.63 -19.70
CA LEU A 6 -7.03 19.59 -18.70
C LEU A 6 -8.54 19.38 -18.52
N ARG A 7 -8.98 19.12 -17.28
CA ARG A 7 -10.39 18.95 -16.94
C ARG A 7 -10.69 19.68 -15.62
N CYS A 8 -11.64 20.62 -15.65
CA CYS A 8 -12.07 21.38 -14.47
C CYS A 8 -10.90 21.99 -13.67
N GLY A 9 -9.92 22.59 -14.36
CA GLY A 9 -8.73 23.20 -13.73
C GLY A 9 -7.70 22.21 -13.18
N LYS A 10 -7.86 20.90 -13.42
CA LYS A 10 -6.91 19.85 -13.04
C LYS A 10 -6.32 19.17 -14.28
N TYR A 11 -5.04 18.81 -14.21
CA TYR A 11 -4.33 18.07 -15.24
C TYR A 11 -4.48 16.58 -14.99
N GLN A 12 -5.32 15.91 -15.79
CA GLN A 12 -5.46 14.47 -15.80
C GLN A 12 -4.41 13.85 -16.72
N VAL A 13 -3.63 12.92 -16.19
CA VAL A 13 -2.61 12.18 -16.90
C VAL A 13 -3.06 10.74 -17.10
N GLN A 14 -2.83 10.21 -18.29
CA GLN A 14 -3.05 8.82 -18.66
C GLN A 14 -1.77 8.24 -19.27
N ILE A 15 -1.28 7.12 -18.74
CA ILE A 15 -0.11 6.41 -19.27
C ILE A 15 -0.56 5.04 -19.78
N ARG A 16 -0.33 4.78 -21.06
CA ARG A 16 -0.61 3.49 -21.72
C ARG A 16 0.69 2.88 -22.21
N ARG A 17 1.05 1.69 -21.70
CA ARG A 17 2.25 0.95 -22.13
C ARG A 17 1.90 -0.52 -22.30
N LYS A 18 2.35 -1.13 -23.40
CA LYS A 18 2.09 -2.54 -23.69
C LYS A 18 2.70 -3.40 -22.57
N GLY A 19 1.91 -4.32 -22.02
CA GLY A 19 2.31 -5.20 -20.92
C GLY A 19 2.11 -4.62 -19.51
N TYR A 20 1.58 -3.41 -19.38
CA TYR A 20 1.23 -2.80 -18.10
C TYR A 20 -0.24 -2.35 -18.09
N PRO A 21 -0.91 -2.30 -16.92
CA PRO A 21 -2.24 -1.73 -16.83
C PRO A 21 -2.22 -0.22 -17.11
N ASP A 22 -3.32 0.29 -17.64
CA ASP A 22 -3.50 1.73 -17.87
C ASP A 22 -3.49 2.50 -16.54
N VAL A 23 -2.61 3.48 -16.42
CA VAL A 23 -2.45 4.27 -15.19
C VAL A 23 -3.04 5.66 -15.37
N TYR A 24 -3.83 6.10 -14.39
CA TYR A 24 -4.48 7.39 -14.37
C TYR A 24 -4.11 8.16 -13.11
N ARG A 25 -3.79 9.45 -13.23
CA ARG A 25 -3.59 10.32 -12.07
C ARG A 25 -3.95 11.75 -12.40
N THR A 26 -4.46 12.49 -11.41
CA THR A 26 -4.83 13.91 -11.57
C THR A 26 -3.92 14.79 -10.72
N PHE A 27 -3.56 15.95 -11.27
CA PHE A 27 -2.67 16.92 -10.65
C PHE A 27 -3.22 18.34 -10.78
N THR A 28 -2.84 19.23 -9.86
CA THR A 28 -3.17 20.66 -9.94
C THR A 28 -2.18 21.44 -10.79
N ASN A 29 -0.95 20.94 -10.97
CA ASN A 29 0.12 21.63 -11.71
C ASN A 29 0.65 20.77 -12.88
N GLN A 30 0.75 21.35 -14.08
CA GLN A 30 1.24 20.69 -15.28
C GLN A 30 2.70 20.24 -15.15
N SER A 31 3.55 21.00 -14.47
CA SER A 31 4.97 20.65 -14.28
C SER A 31 5.10 19.37 -13.44
N VAL A 32 4.31 19.26 -12.38
CA VAL A 32 4.24 18.06 -11.53
C VAL A 32 3.71 16.86 -12.33
N ALA A 33 2.68 17.07 -13.15
CA ALA A 33 2.16 16.04 -14.04
C ALA A 33 3.23 15.49 -15.00
N LYS A 34 4.01 16.38 -15.66
CA LYS A 34 5.11 15.99 -16.56
C LYS A 34 6.22 15.23 -15.83
N LYS A 35 6.61 15.66 -14.63
CA LYS A 35 7.61 14.95 -13.82
C LYS A 35 7.13 13.55 -13.43
N TRP A 36 5.87 13.43 -13.02
CA TRP A 36 5.28 12.15 -12.66
C TRP A 36 5.22 11.18 -13.84
N ILE A 37 4.91 11.66 -15.06
CA ILE A 37 4.97 10.84 -16.28
C ILE A 37 6.35 10.25 -16.45
N LYS A 38 7.40 11.08 -16.42
CA LYS A 38 8.79 10.63 -16.60
C LYS A 38 9.19 9.61 -15.55
N ALA A 39 8.86 9.86 -14.28
CA ALA A 39 9.16 8.93 -13.19
C ALA A 39 8.46 7.58 -13.39
N THR A 40 7.15 7.60 -13.70
CA THR A 40 6.36 6.38 -13.90
C THR A 40 6.81 5.60 -15.13
N GLU A 41 7.15 6.27 -16.24
CA GLU A 41 7.69 5.62 -17.43
C GLU A 41 9.06 4.99 -17.17
N ALA A 42 9.93 5.64 -16.37
CA ALA A 42 11.21 5.08 -15.95
C ALA A 42 11.02 3.85 -15.03
N ASP A 43 10.07 3.88 -14.11
CA ASP A 43 9.76 2.74 -13.24
C ASP A 43 9.20 1.55 -14.04
N MET A 44 8.37 1.82 -15.05
CA MET A 44 7.86 0.78 -15.98
C MET A 44 8.98 0.19 -16.85
N GLU A 45 9.94 1.01 -17.28
CA GLU A 45 11.09 0.53 -18.05
C GLU A 45 12.02 -0.35 -17.20
N ARG A 46 12.19 0.00 -15.93
CA ARG A 46 12.96 -0.77 -14.95
C ARG A 46 12.25 -2.02 -14.42
N GLN A 47 11.02 -2.30 -14.88
CA GLN A 47 10.16 -3.36 -14.34
C GLN A 47 9.88 -3.25 -12.83
N LEU A 48 10.08 -2.07 -12.25
CA LEU A 48 9.78 -1.76 -10.85
C LEU A 48 8.36 -1.25 -10.67
N PHE A 49 7.66 -0.94 -11.77
CA PHE A 49 6.28 -0.54 -11.74
C PHE A 49 5.39 -1.72 -11.34
N GLN A 50 5.06 -1.78 -10.05
CA GLN A 50 3.99 -2.63 -9.56
C GLN A 50 2.77 -1.75 -9.26
N PRO A 51 1.61 -1.99 -9.89
CA PRO A 51 0.38 -1.38 -9.45
C PRO A 51 0.10 -1.88 -8.03
N ILE A 52 0.41 -1.08 -7.02
CA ILE A 52 0.00 -1.34 -5.64
C ILE A 52 -1.54 -1.20 -5.52
N SER A 53 -2.19 -0.68 -6.57
CA SER A 53 -3.61 -0.38 -6.62
C SER A 53 -4.44 -1.64 -6.40
N GLY A 54 -5.03 -1.74 -5.21
CA GLY A 54 -5.94 -2.81 -4.83
C GLY A 54 -5.39 -3.81 -3.81
N LEU A 55 -4.09 -3.78 -3.50
CA LEU A 55 -3.54 -4.60 -2.42
C LEU A 55 -3.84 -3.96 -1.07
N THR A 56 -4.57 -4.69 -0.25
CA THR A 56 -4.82 -4.33 1.15
C THR A 56 -3.78 -4.96 2.06
N LEU A 57 -3.62 -4.40 3.26
CA LEU A 57 -2.78 -5.03 4.27
C LEU A 57 -3.24 -6.46 4.58
N LYS A 58 -4.56 -6.70 4.56
CA LYS A 58 -5.13 -8.04 4.72
C LYS A 58 -4.56 -9.04 3.73
N ASP A 59 -4.53 -8.70 2.44
CA ASP A 59 -4.03 -9.62 1.39
C ASP A 59 -2.57 -10.03 1.64
N ILE A 60 -1.76 -9.11 2.18
CA ILE A 60 -0.36 -9.36 2.52
C ILE A 60 -0.26 -10.24 3.77
N LEU A 61 -1.07 -9.97 4.79
CA LEU A 61 -1.12 -10.77 6.02
C LEU A 61 -1.57 -12.20 5.73
N ASP A 62 -2.57 -12.39 4.86
CA ASP A 62 -3.04 -13.70 4.43
C ASP A 62 -1.94 -14.48 3.69
N ARG A 63 -1.23 -13.80 2.77
CA ARG A 63 -0.08 -14.40 2.08
C ARG A 63 1.05 -14.75 3.04
N TYR A 64 1.35 -13.88 4.00
CA TYR A 64 2.35 -14.14 5.05
C TYR A 64 2.00 -15.38 5.85
N GLN A 65 0.74 -15.49 6.26
CA GLN A 65 0.23 -16.66 6.97
C GLN A 65 0.39 -17.94 6.14
N GLN A 66 0.08 -17.92 4.85
CA GLN A 66 0.18 -19.13 4.01
C GLN A 66 1.63 -19.55 3.74
N VAL A 67 2.52 -18.59 3.46
CA VAL A 67 3.89 -18.88 3.01
C VAL A 67 4.84 -19.09 4.17
N ILE A 68 4.83 -18.19 5.16
CA ILE A 68 5.83 -18.20 6.23
C ILE A 68 5.37 -19.10 7.36
N MET A 69 4.11 -19.04 7.81
CA MET A 69 3.68 -19.86 8.95
C MET A 69 3.71 -21.37 8.66
N ALA A 70 3.58 -21.77 7.39
CA ALA A 70 3.78 -23.16 6.98
C ALA A 70 5.24 -23.65 7.17
N SER A 71 6.21 -22.74 7.17
CA SER A 71 7.63 -23.04 7.40
C SER A 71 8.02 -23.07 8.88
N HIS A 72 7.14 -22.61 9.79
CA HIS A 72 7.44 -22.65 11.22
C HIS A 72 7.21 -24.06 11.78
N LYS A 73 8.21 -24.60 12.50
CA LYS A 73 8.13 -25.91 13.19
C LYS A 73 6.92 -26.03 14.14
N SER A 74 6.42 -24.92 14.66
CA SER A 74 5.15 -24.82 15.37
C SER A 74 4.66 -23.36 15.29
N PRO A 75 3.57 -23.06 14.56
CA PRO A 75 3.00 -21.71 14.58
C PRO A 75 2.55 -21.40 16.01
N THR A 76 3.17 -20.41 16.64
CA THR A 76 2.84 -20.06 18.02
C THR A 76 1.48 -19.37 18.01
N THR A 77 0.55 -19.79 18.87
CA THR A 77 -0.81 -19.20 18.99
C THR A 77 -0.79 -17.68 19.15
N SER A 78 0.28 -17.14 19.76
CA SER A 78 0.51 -15.71 19.94
C SER A 78 0.75 -14.94 18.64
N GLU A 79 1.34 -15.57 17.62
CA GLU A 79 1.59 -14.95 16.32
C GLU A 79 0.30 -14.85 15.50
N ILE A 80 -0.48 -15.93 15.44
CA ILE A 80 -1.82 -15.94 14.82
C ILE A 80 -2.69 -14.85 15.44
N TYR A 81 -2.67 -14.74 16.77
CA TYR A 81 -3.44 -13.72 17.48
C TYR A 81 -3.02 -12.29 17.11
N ARG A 82 -1.72 -12.03 16.95
CA ARG A 82 -1.20 -10.73 16.53
C ARG A 82 -1.59 -10.41 15.08
N LEU A 83 -1.47 -11.37 14.17
CA LEU A 83 -1.85 -11.22 12.76
C LEU A 83 -3.34 -10.91 12.61
N LYS A 84 -4.21 -11.71 13.24
CA LYS A 84 -5.67 -11.48 13.22
C LYS A 84 -6.06 -10.12 13.78
N ARG A 85 -5.31 -9.62 14.78
CA ARG A 85 -5.55 -8.28 15.33
C ARG A 85 -5.14 -7.19 14.35
N LEU A 86 -3.96 -7.31 13.72
CA LEU A 86 -3.52 -6.38 12.69
C LEU A 86 -4.50 -6.37 11.51
N GLU A 87 -5.01 -7.54 11.12
CA GLU A 87 -6.04 -7.67 10.09
C GLU A 87 -7.34 -6.95 10.49
N ARG A 88 -7.78 -7.09 11.75
CA ARG A 88 -8.98 -6.41 12.24
C ARG A 88 -8.85 -4.88 12.22
N ASP A 89 -7.72 -4.35 12.65
CA ASP A 89 -7.56 -2.91 12.88
C ASP A 89 -7.03 -2.16 11.64
N LEU A 90 -6.23 -2.83 10.80
CA LEU A 90 -5.56 -2.24 9.64
C LEU A 90 -5.79 -3.01 8.33
N GLY A 91 -6.47 -4.16 8.35
CA GLY A 91 -6.60 -5.03 7.17
C GLY A 91 -7.30 -4.37 6.00
N SER A 92 -8.30 -3.51 6.24
CA SER A 92 -9.00 -2.77 5.18
C SER A 92 -8.18 -1.62 4.58
N VAL A 93 -7.00 -1.31 5.14
CA VAL A 93 -6.15 -0.22 4.66
C VAL A 93 -5.42 -0.67 3.38
N PRO A 94 -5.59 0.04 2.26
CA PRO A 94 -4.75 -0.18 1.08
C PRO A 94 -3.31 0.12 1.42
N LEU A 95 -2.37 -0.69 0.89
CA LEU A 95 -0.95 -0.55 1.21
C LEU A 95 -0.41 0.84 0.85
N GLU A 96 -0.92 1.44 -0.22
CA GLU A 96 -0.60 2.82 -0.63
C GLU A 96 -0.91 3.87 0.44
N HIS A 97 -1.89 3.59 1.29
CA HIS A 97 -2.33 4.47 2.35
C HIS A 97 -1.79 4.06 3.72
N LEU A 98 -0.90 3.06 3.81
CA LEU A 98 -0.24 2.67 5.03
C LEU A 98 0.92 3.64 5.31
N THR A 99 0.61 4.74 5.98
CA THR A 99 1.60 5.75 6.36
C THR A 99 2.07 5.57 7.81
N PRO A 100 3.26 6.10 8.18
CA PRO A 100 3.71 6.09 9.57
C PRO A 100 2.69 6.70 10.55
N ALA A 101 1.95 7.71 10.09
CA ALA A 101 0.89 8.35 10.88
C ALA A 101 -0.25 7.38 11.22
N LYS A 102 -0.66 6.49 10.31
CA LYS A 102 -1.66 5.46 10.62
C LYS A 102 -1.15 4.44 11.62
N ILE A 103 0.13 4.08 11.52
CA ILE A 103 0.77 3.14 12.46
C ILE A 103 0.84 3.76 13.86
N SER A 104 1.16 5.07 13.98
CA SER A 104 1.13 5.75 15.27
C SER A 104 -0.28 5.82 15.86
N THR A 105 -1.30 6.12 15.06
CA THR A 105 -2.69 6.10 15.55
C THR A 105 -3.09 4.73 16.06
N TYR A 106 -2.73 3.67 15.34
CA TYR A 106 -2.97 2.30 15.81
C TYR A 106 -2.26 2.01 17.14
N ARG A 107 -0.99 2.40 17.29
CA ARG A 107 -0.23 2.27 18.54
C ARG A 107 -0.91 3.02 19.70
N ASP A 108 -1.31 4.26 19.47
CA ASP A 108 -1.88 5.11 20.51
C ASP A 108 -3.25 4.56 20.97
N ASN A 109 -4.08 4.08 20.03
CA ASN A 109 -5.32 3.38 20.34
C ASN A 109 -5.05 2.09 21.15
N ARG A 110 -3.97 1.36 20.83
CA ARG A 110 -3.61 0.14 21.57
C ARG A 110 -3.16 0.45 22.99
N LEU A 111 -2.42 1.52 23.22
CA LEU A 111 -1.96 1.93 24.55
C LEU A 111 -3.10 2.30 25.51
N GLN A 112 -4.30 2.61 25.00
CA GLN A 112 -5.49 2.84 25.84
C GLN A 112 -6.07 1.54 26.43
N SER A 113 -5.83 0.39 25.80
CA SER A 113 -6.46 -0.89 26.17
C SER A 113 -5.50 -1.92 26.76
N VAL A 114 -4.20 -1.79 26.47
CA VAL A 114 -3.19 -2.77 26.88
C VAL A 114 -1.90 -2.12 27.36
N SER A 115 -1.13 -2.85 28.16
CA SER A 115 0.18 -2.40 28.63
C SER A 115 1.17 -2.19 27.47
N GLY A 116 2.12 -1.27 27.66
CA GLY A 116 3.15 -0.98 26.65
C GLY A 116 3.97 -2.22 26.23
N ALA A 117 4.21 -3.15 27.14
CA ALA A 117 4.86 -4.43 26.83
C ALA A 117 4.08 -5.27 25.81
N SER A 118 2.74 -5.16 25.81
CA SER A 118 1.85 -5.86 24.86
C SER A 118 1.76 -5.14 23.51
N VAL A 119 2.00 -3.83 23.47
CA VAL A 119 2.04 -3.04 22.23
C VAL A 119 3.38 -3.21 21.50
N LYS A 120 4.47 -3.43 22.23
CA LYS A 120 5.83 -3.65 21.69
C LYS A 120 5.99 -4.96 20.91
N ARG A 121 5.11 -5.95 21.16
CA ARG A 121 5.19 -7.33 20.62
C ARG A 121 4.58 -7.49 19.23
#